data_AF-A0A7S0RUR2-F1
#
_entry.id   AF-A0A7S0RUR2-F1
#
_cell.length_a   1.000
_cell.length_b   1.000
_cell.length_c   1.000
_cell.angle_alpha   90.00
_cell.angle_beta   90.00
_cell.angle_gamma   90.00
#
_symmetry.space_group_name_H-M   'P 1'
#
loop_
_entity.id
_entity.type
_entity.pdbx_description
1 polymer ?
#
loop_
_entity_poly.entity_id
_entity_poly.type
_entity_poly.pdbx_seq_one_letter_code
_entity_poly.pdbx_strand_id
1 'polypeptide(L)'
;VTGDKQEGAELFLIPGIDMINHASDPARRNSSLLKLSTTRQVVHEGREIAFTGFFTMKAEEAIPKGGQVLHTYGDLSDAQLLQTYGFIDMASPQSDTEAAAETAAATAKGAKASAKKGGAAAAAAAAKSAEAAKKGEKGGKKSDGMPAWSNPYNHALV
;
A
#
# COMPACT_ATOMS: atom_id res chain seq x y z
N VAL A 1 -14.33 -12.40 6.16
CA VAL A 1 -15.21 -12.77 5.03
C VAL A 1 -15.62 -11.48 4.35
N THR A 2 -15.00 -11.15 3.21
CA THR A 2 -15.47 -10.09 2.30
C THR A 2 -16.18 -10.81 1.16
N GLY A 3 -17.51 -10.78 1.19
CA GLY A 3 -18.34 -11.63 0.34
C GLY A 3 -19.83 -11.61 0.65
N ASP A 4 -20.24 -11.01 1.78
CA ASP A 4 -21.65 -10.71 1.99
C ASP A 4 -22.01 -9.49 1.12
N LYS A 5 -22.49 -9.78 -0.09
CA LYS A 5 -23.29 -8.81 -0.85
C LYS A 5 -24.43 -8.39 0.08
N GLN A 6 -24.33 -7.20 0.66
CA GLN A 6 -25.51 -6.52 1.15
C GLN A 6 -26.35 -6.20 -0.09
N GLU A 7 -27.33 -7.06 -0.37
CA GLU A 7 -28.45 -6.72 -1.26
C GLU A 7 -29.03 -5.40 -0.76
N GLY A 8 -28.73 -4.29 -1.45
CA GLY A 8 -29.18 -2.95 -1.05
C GLY A 8 -28.18 -1.81 -1.27
N ALA A 9 -26.90 -2.06 -1.54
CA ALA A 9 -25.97 -0.99 -1.89
C ALA A 9 -26.11 -0.60 -3.38
N GLU A 10 -26.71 0.56 -3.64
CA GLU A 10 -26.72 1.17 -4.98
C GLU A 10 -25.27 1.44 -5.44
N LEU A 11 -24.89 0.92 -6.61
CA LEU A 11 -23.58 1.16 -7.22
C LEU A 11 -23.67 2.35 -8.19
N PHE A 12 -22.71 3.26 -8.08
CA PHE A 12 -22.66 4.47 -8.90
C PHE A 12 -21.32 4.58 -9.64
N LEU A 13 -21.39 5.08 -10.87
CA LEU A 13 -20.24 5.64 -11.57
C LEU A 13 -20.37 7.16 -11.52
N ILE A 14 -19.34 7.85 -11.02
CA ILE A 14 -19.39 9.29 -10.79
C ILE A 14 -18.29 9.96 -11.64
N PRO A 15 -18.64 10.46 -12.84
CA PRO A 15 -17.67 11.04 -13.76
C PRO A 15 -16.89 12.19 -13.14
N GLY A 16 -15.58 12.24 -13.40
CA GLY A 16 -14.66 13.26 -12.91
C GLY A 16 -14.16 13.00 -11.49
N ILE A 17 -14.99 12.41 -10.62
CA ILE A 17 -14.57 11.96 -9.28
C ILE A 17 -13.79 10.65 -9.39
N ASP A 18 -14.15 9.79 -10.33
CA ASP A 18 -13.46 8.53 -10.65
C ASP A 18 -11.98 8.70 -11.05
N MET A 19 -11.57 9.90 -11.44
CA MET A 19 -10.19 10.24 -11.78
C MET A 19 -9.33 10.64 -10.57
N ILE A 20 -9.92 10.79 -9.38
CA ILE A 20 -9.19 11.18 -8.16
C ILE A 20 -8.44 9.97 -7.61
N ASN A 21 -7.14 10.13 -7.38
CA ASN A 21 -6.26 9.04 -6.98
C ASN A 21 -6.34 8.68 -5.49
N HIS A 22 -5.94 7.43 -5.21
CA HIS A 22 -5.81 6.86 -3.87
C HIS A 22 -4.60 7.42 -3.09
N ALA A 23 -4.77 7.58 -1.79
CA ALA A 23 -3.69 7.70 -0.80
C ALA A 23 -4.06 6.95 0.49
N SER A 24 -3.29 5.92 0.84
CA SER A 24 -3.45 5.22 2.13
C SER A 24 -3.00 6.06 3.32
N ASP A 25 -1.95 6.87 3.18
CA ASP A 25 -1.44 7.72 4.25
C ASP A 25 -2.46 8.82 4.62
N PRO A 26 -3.04 8.80 5.84
CA PRO A 26 -4.00 9.80 6.27
C PRO A 26 -3.47 11.23 6.22
N ALA A 27 -2.16 11.44 6.39
CA ALA A 27 -1.54 12.76 6.36
C ALA A 27 -1.47 13.36 4.94
N ARG A 28 -1.65 12.54 3.90
CA ARG A 28 -1.66 12.97 2.49
C ARG A 28 -3.06 13.08 1.92
N ARG A 29 -4.07 12.53 2.60
CA ARG A 29 -5.47 12.65 2.19
C ARG A 29 -5.93 14.08 2.42
N ASN A 30 -6.54 14.68 1.41
CA ASN A 30 -6.99 16.07 1.47
C ASN A 30 -8.43 16.26 0.98
N SER A 31 -9.15 15.15 0.75
CA SER A 31 -10.53 15.19 0.28
C SER A 31 -11.40 14.02 0.76
N SER A 32 -12.70 14.26 0.86
CA SER A 32 -13.72 13.26 1.19
C SER A 32 -14.90 13.29 0.22
N LEU A 33 -15.41 12.09 -0.11
CA LEU A 33 -16.62 11.88 -0.91
C LEU A 33 -17.85 11.83 -0.01
N LEU A 34 -18.86 12.63 -0.33
CA LEU A 34 -20.13 12.67 0.39
C LEU A 34 -21.31 12.53 -0.58
N LYS A 35 -22.32 11.73 -0.21
CA LYS A 35 -23.65 11.72 -0.86
C LYS A 35 -24.58 12.63 -0.05
N LEU A 36 -25.01 13.73 -0.65
CA LEU A 36 -25.91 14.68 -0.01
C LEU A 36 -27.31 14.53 -0.57
N SER A 37 -28.30 14.22 0.28
CA SER A 37 -29.71 14.07 -0.12
C SER A 37 -30.49 15.39 -0.18
N THR A 38 -29.82 16.53 -0.06
CA THR A 38 -30.45 17.85 -0.06
C THR A 38 -30.75 18.31 -1.49
N THR A 39 -31.90 18.96 -1.68
CA THR A 39 -32.21 19.62 -2.96
C THR A 39 -31.35 20.87 -3.13
N ARG A 40 -30.69 20.99 -4.28
CA ARG A 40 -29.95 22.20 -4.69
C ARG A 40 -30.49 22.72 -5.99
N GLN A 41 -30.64 24.05 -6.06
CA GLN A 41 -30.95 24.74 -7.29
C GLN A 41 -29.66 25.31 -7.87
N VAL A 42 -29.44 25.07 -9.16
CA VAL A 42 -28.31 25.58 -9.92
C VAL A 42 -28.86 26.27 -11.16
N VAL A 43 -28.38 27.47 -11.46
CA VAL A 43 -28.68 28.15 -12.72
C VAL A 43 -27.69 27.63 -13.77
N HIS A 44 -28.20 26.93 -14.78
CA HIS A 44 -27.41 26.47 -15.91
C HIS A 44 -28.04 27.02 -17.19
N GLU A 45 -27.26 27.75 -17.99
CA GLU A 45 -27.72 28.37 -19.25
C GLU A 45 -28.98 29.24 -19.10
N GLY A 46 -29.08 29.96 -17.96
CA GLY A 46 -30.23 30.84 -17.68
C GLY A 46 -31.51 30.12 -17.25
N ARG A 47 -31.46 28.81 -17.03
CA ARG A 47 -32.57 28.02 -16.46
C ARG A 47 -32.21 27.54 -15.06
N GLU A 48 -33.16 27.65 -14.15
CA GLU A 48 -33.06 27.04 -12.82
C GLU A 48 -33.33 25.54 -12.92
N ILE A 49 -32.35 24.73 -12.51
CA ILE A 49 -32.46 23.28 -12.45
C ILE A 49 -32.31 22.85 -10.99
N ALA A 50 -33.27 22.06 -10.50
CA ALA A 50 -33.21 21.49 -9.17
C ALA A 50 -32.72 20.03 -9.24
N PHE A 51 -31.70 19.73 -8.45
CA PHE A 51 -31.18 18.37 -8.27
C PHE A 51 -31.48 17.93 -6.84
N THR A 52 -32.03 16.72 -6.69
CA THR A 52 -32.23 16.08 -5.38
C THR A 52 -31.29 14.90 -5.28
N GLY A 53 -30.38 14.94 -4.31
CA GLY A 53 -29.33 13.92 -4.22
C GLY A 53 -28.16 14.23 -5.15
N PHE A 54 -26.99 14.52 -4.60
CA PHE A 54 -25.77 14.65 -5.40
C PHE A 54 -24.54 14.19 -4.63
N PHE A 55 -23.53 13.73 -5.37
CA PHE A 55 -22.21 13.42 -4.83
C PHE A 55 -21.35 14.67 -4.84
N THR A 56 -20.55 14.86 -3.80
CA THR A 56 -19.59 15.95 -3.70
C THR A 56 -18.24 15.45 -3.21
N MET A 57 -17.17 15.93 -3.83
CA MET A 57 -15.81 15.81 -3.31
C MET A 57 -15.47 17.09 -2.57
N LYS A 58 -15.36 17.00 -1.26
CA LYS A 58 -15.03 18.12 -0.38
C LYS A 58 -13.53 18.11 -0.11
N ALA A 59 -12.85 19.22 -0.37
CA ALA A 59 -11.50 19.43 0.13
C ALA A 59 -11.54 19.65 1.66
N GLU A 60 -10.72 18.90 2.40
CA GLU A 60 -10.64 18.97 3.86
C GLU A 60 -9.67 20.05 4.33
N GLU A 61 -8.72 20.40 3.46
CA GLU A 61 -7.71 21.42 3.67
C GLU A 61 -7.46 22.23 2.38
N ALA A 62 -6.68 23.30 2.48
CA ALA A 62 -6.31 24.11 1.32
C ALA A 62 -5.32 23.35 0.43
N ILE A 63 -5.71 23.10 -0.83
CA ILE A 63 -4.85 22.42 -1.80
C ILE A 63 -4.15 23.49 -2.66
N PRO A 64 -2.80 23.55 -2.67
CA PRO A 64 -2.08 24.55 -3.46
C PRO A 64 -2.28 24.35 -4.96
N LYS A 65 -2.10 25.41 -5.75
CA LYS A 65 -2.18 25.34 -7.21
C LYS A 65 -1.15 24.34 -7.75
N GLY A 66 -1.62 23.42 -8.61
CA GLY A 66 -0.80 22.32 -9.14
C GLY A 66 -0.63 21.14 -8.17
N GLY A 67 -1.16 21.24 -6.95
CA GLY A 67 -1.27 20.13 -6.02
C GLY A 67 -2.29 19.10 -6.48
N GLN A 68 -2.10 17.86 -6.03
CA GLN A 68 -2.99 16.76 -6.34
C GLN A 68 -4.10 16.66 -5.29
N VAL A 69 -5.33 16.45 -5.77
CA VAL A 69 -6.45 16.04 -4.91
C VAL A 69 -6.31 14.54 -4.68
N LEU A 70 -6.30 14.13 -3.41
CA LEU A 70 -6.09 12.76 -2.98
C LEU A 70 -7.22 12.31 -2.05
N HIS A 71 -7.70 11.09 -2.27
CA HIS A 71 -8.77 10.46 -1.51
C HIS A 71 -8.38 9.03 -1.11
N THR A 72 -9.13 8.40 -0.20
CA THR A 72 -8.97 6.97 0.09
C THR A 72 -10.04 6.16 -0.63
N TYR A 73 -9.69 4.96 -1.10
CA TYR A 73 -10.67 4.03 -1.67
C TYR A 73 -11.33 3.16 -0.59
N GLY A 74 -11.11 3.50 0.68
CA GLY A 74 -11.46 2.70 1.85
C GLY A 74 -10.28 1.88 2.34
N ASP A 75 -10.55 1.10 3.38
CA ASP A 75 -9.56 0.22 4.01
C ASP A 75 -9.49 -1.11 3.23
N LEU A 76 -8.71 -1.09 2.15
CA LEU A 76 -8.51 -2.23 1.26
C LEU A 76 -7.12 -2.84 1.47
N SER A 77 -7.04 -4.17 1.44
CA SER A 77 -5.75 -4.88 1.41
C SER A 77 -5.05 -4.73 0.05
N ASP A 78 -3.73 -4.90 0.01
CA ASP A 78 -2.96 -4.88 -1.24
C ASP A 78 -3.50 -5.86 -2.29
N ALA A 79 -3.95 -7.04 -1.88
CA ALA A 79 -4.55 -8.01 -2.78
C ALA A 79 -5.85 -7.46 -3.41
N GLN A 80 -6.67 -6.75 -2.64
CA GLN A 80 -7.90 -6.11 -3.13
C GLN A 80 -7.61 -4.91 -4.03
N LEU A 81 -6.60 -4.09 -3.68
CA LEU A 81 -6.14 -2.97 -4.50
C LEU A 81 -5.62 -3.47 -5.86
N LEU A 82 -4.79 -4.52 -5.85
CA LEU A 82 -4.24 -5.11 -7.06
C LEU A 82 -5.34 -5.70 -7.93
N GLN A 83 -6.27 -6.44 -7.33
CA GLN A 83 -7.37 -7.07 -8.05
C GLN A 83 -8.34 -6.04 -8.66
N THR A 84 -8.61 -4.94 -7.97
CA THR A 84 -9.68 -3.99 -8.36
C THR A 84 -9.15 -2.82 -9.19
N TYR A 85 -7.96 -2.32 -8.86
CA TYR A 85 -7.40 -1.10 -9.43
C TYR A 85 -6.04 -1.29 -10.11
N GLY A 86 -5.44 -2.48 -10.02
CA GLY A 86 -4.20 -2.80 -10.72
C GLY A 86 -2.94 -2.16 -10.12
N PHE A 87 -2.98 -1.75 -8.86
CA PHE A 87 -1.82 -1.25 -8.12
C PHE A 87 -1.76 -1.82 -6.69
N ILE A 88 -0.60 -1.73 -6.06
CA ILE A 88 -0.39 -1.98 -4.64
C ILE A 88 0.05 -0.68 -3.98
N ASP A 89 -0.36 -0.42 -2.74
CA ASP A 89 0.09 0.77 -2.02
C ASP A 89 1.32 0.41 -1.20
N MET A 90 2.51 0.71 -1.73
CA MET A 90 3.78 0.45 -1.05
C MET A 90 4.05 1.46 0.07
N ALA A 91 3.02 2.01 0.72
CA ALA A 91 3.15 2.92 1.84
C ALA A 91 4.21 2.37 2.80
N SER A 92 5.23 3.20 3.01
CA SER A 92 6.49 2.91 3.68
C SER A 92 6.32 1.92 4.82
N PRO A 93 7.20 0.90 4.93
CA PRO A 93 7.02 -0.26 5.81
C PRO A 93 6.50 0.21 7.16
N GLN A 94 5.20 -0.01 7.40
CA GLN A 94 4.71 -0.09 8.76
C GLN A 94 5.51 -1.23 9.35
N SER A 95 6.52 -0.83 10.12
CA SER A 95 7.40 -1.67 10.89
C SER A 95 6.70 -2.97 11.32
N ASP A 96 6.99 -4.07 10.62
CA ASP A 96 6.62 -5.44 10.98
C ASP A 96 7.11 -5.86 12.38
N THR A 97 7.75 -4.94 13.10
CA THR A 97 8.26 -5.07 14.46
C THR A 97 7.17 -5.25 15.52
N GLU A 98 5.90 -4.91 15.27
CA GLU A 98 4.84 -5.21 16.26
C GLU A 98 4.30 -6.65 16.16
N ALA A 99 4.26 -7.27 14.97
CA ALA A 99 3.87 -8.68 14.83
C ALA A 99 4.99 -9.66 15.25
N ALA A 100 6.25 -9.25 15.15
CA ALA A 100 7.39 -10.03 15.64
C ALA A 100 7.58 -9.93 17.16
N ALA A 101 7.09 -8.87 17.82
CA ALA A 101 7.19 -8.71 19.27
C ALA A 101 6.24 -9.65 20.03
N GLU A 102 5.06 -9.95 19.48
CA GLU A 102 4.12 -10.88 20.12
C GLU A 102 4.55 -12.35 20.02
N THR A 103 5.22 -12.74 18.93
CA THR A 103 5.77 -14.10 18.79
C THR A 103 7.09 -14.30 19.55
N ALA A 104 7.90 -13.25 19.75
CA ALA A 104 9.07 -13.32 20.62
C ALA A 104 8.71 -13.33 22.12
N ALA A 105 7.66 -12.62 22.54
CA ALA A 105 7.21 -12.58 23.93
C ALA A 105 6.57 -13.90 24.41
N ALA A 106 5.93 -14.66 23.51
CA ALA A 106 5.37 -15.98 23.83
C ALA A 106 6.45 -17.08 24.00
N THR A 107 7.63 -16.90 23.41
CA THR A 107 8.72 -17.90 23.49
C THR A 107 9.64 -17.68 24.70
N ALA A 108 9.67 -16.47 25.27
CA ALA A 108 10.51 -16.12 26.44
C ALA A 108 9.91 -16.52 27.80
N LYS A 109 8.61 -16.83 27.89
CA LYS A 109 7.96 -17.25 29.15
C LYS A 109 7.99 -18.76 29.42
N GLY A 110 8.55 -19.57 28.52
CA GLY A 110 8.70 -21.02 28.70
C GLY A 110 10.09 -21.48 29.20
N ALA A 111 11.12 -20.64 29.12
CA ALA A 111 12.50 -21.06 29.40
C ALA A 111 12.95 -20.88 30.87
N LYS A 112 12.00 -20.79 31.82
CA LYS A 112 12.28 -20.57 33.24
C LYS A 112 11.89 -21.78 34.12
N ALA A 113 12.14 -23.01 33.65
CA ALA A 113 11.95 -24.20 34.49
C ALA A 113 12.77 -25.44 34.05
N SER A 114 14.09 -25.32 33.80
CA SER A 114 14.97 -26.51 33.74
C SER A 114 16.47 -26.20 33.77
N ALA A 115 16.93 -25.22 34.54
CA ALA A 115 18.36 -24.99 34.78
C ALA A 115 18.79 -25.56 36.14
N LYS A 116 18.74 -26.89 36.29
CA LYS A 116 19.49 -27.57 37.34
C LYS A 116 19.88 -28.97 36.85
N LYS A 117 21.19 -29.13 36.62
CA LYS A 117 21.97 -30.38 36.49
C LYS A 117 22.34 -30.81 35.06
N GLY A 118 23.65 -30.76 34.78
CA GLY A 118 24.31 -31.25 33.57
C GLY A 118 24.77 -30.08 32.70
N GLY A 119 26.04 -29.72 32.57
CA GLY A 119 27.25 -30.54 32.61
C GLY A 119 27.96 -30.36 31.28
N ALA A 120 28.90 -29.42 31.23
CA ALA A 120 30.05 -29.36 30.32
C ALA A 120 29.92 -30.06 28.94
N ALA A 121 29.30 -29.40 27.95
CA ALA A 121 29.39 -29.84 26.54
C ALA A 121 29.10 -28.74 25.49
N ALA A 122 29.30 -27.45 25.81
CA ALA A 122 28.95 -26.36 24.88
C ALA A 122 30.01 -25.24 24.81
N ALA A 123 31.30 -25.60 24.88
CA ALA A 123 32.43 -24.67 24.77
C ALA A 123 33.40 -24.99 23.61
N ALA A 124 32.96 -25.76 22.60
CA ALA A 124 33.82 -26.22 21.49
C ALA A 124 33.24 -25.98 20.08
N ALA A 125 32.30 -25.05 19.91
CA ALA A 125 31.72 -24.70 18.61
C ALA A 125 31.93 -23.23 18.17
N ALA A 126 32.75 -22.47 18.90
CA ALA A 126 33.01 -21.04 18.65
C ALA A 126 34.45 -20.74 18.16
N ALA A 127 35.16 -21.73 17.60
CA ALA A 127 36.55 -21.59 17.16
C ALA A 127 36.84 -22.24 15.78
N LYS A 128 35.89 -22.16 14.83
CA LYS A 128 36.09 -22.54 13.42
C LYS A 128 35.53 -21.51 12.44
N SER A 129 35.63 -20.23 12.79
CA SER A 129 35.20 -19.09 11.96
C SER A 129 36.34 -18.11 11.77
N ALA A 130 37.53 -18.57 11.36
CA ALA A 130 38.66 -17.67 11.11
C ALA A 130 39.80 -18.24 10.22
N GLU A 131 39.56 -19.20 9.31
CA GLU A 131 40.65 -19.60 8.40
C GLU A 131 40.19 -20.32 7.12
N ALA A 132 39.33 -19.70 6.31
CA ALA A 132 39.04 -20.19 4.95
C ALA A 132 38.40 -19.11 4.05
N ALA A 133 39.08 -17.99 3.80
CA ALA A 133 38.64 -17.03 2.77
C ALA A 133 39.79 -16.19 2.17
N LYS A 134 40.99 -16.77 2.03
CA LYS A 134 42.09 -16.18 1.23
C LYS A 134 42.56 -17.19 0.18
N LYS A 135 41.78 -17.33 -0.90
CA LYS A 135 42.24 -17.83 -2.22
C LYS A 135 41.05 -17.79 -3.18
N GLY A 136 41.13 -16.94 -4.20
CA GLY A 136 40.14 -17.01 -5.29
C GLY A 136 39.89 -15.76 -6.11
N GLU A 137 40.74 -14.73 -6.08
CA GLU A 137 40.60 -13.60 -7.01
C GLU A 137 41.53 -13.78 -8.21
N LYS A 138 41.03 -14.45 -9.25
CA LYS A 138 41.53 -14.35 -10.64
C LYS A 138 40.57 -15.03 -11.61
N GLY A 139 39.90 -14.23 -12.44
CA GLY A 139 39.33 -14.66 -13.72
C GLY A 139 37.81 -14.59 -13.80
N GLY A 140 37.28 -13.66 -14.61
CA GLY A 140 35.84 -13.63 -14.88
C GLY A 140 35.37 -12.44 -15.71
N LYS A 141 35.59 -12.54 -17.03
CA LYS A 141 34.88 -11.93 -18.18
C LYS A 141 33.92 -10.75 -17.96
N LYS A 142 34.16 -9.70 -18.76
CA LYS A 142 33.16 -8.72 -19.20
C LYS A 142 31.89 -9.44 -19.68
N SER A 143 30.75 -9.16 -19.06
CA SER A 143 29.44 -9.45 -19.66
C SER A 143 29.06 -8.27 -20.54
N ASP A 144 29.41 -8.38 -21.81
CA ASP A 144 28.75 -7.64 -22.88
C ASP A 144 27.28 -8.07 -22.93
N GLY A 145 26.37 -7.10 -22.99
CA GLY A 145 25.00 -7.28 -23.49
C GLY A 145 23.96 -7.80 -22.50
N MET A 146 23.45 -6.93 -21.62
CA MET A 146 22.03 -7.01 -21.26
C MET A 146 21.23 -6.32 -22.38
N PRO A 147 20.23 -6.97 -23.00
CA PRO A 147 19.39 -6.30 -23.99
C PRO A 147 18.60 -5.18 -23.30
N ALA A 148 18.68 -3.98 -23.87
CA ALA A 148 17.83 -2.87 -23.49
C ALA A 148 16.36 -3.29 -23.64
N TRP A 149 15.60 -3.20 -22.56
CA TRP A 149 14.17 -3.45 -22.57
C TRP A 149 13.50 -2.35 -23.42
N SER A 150 13.14 -2.66 -24.67
CA SER A 150 12.45 -1.71 -25.54
C SER A 150 10.95 -1.74 -25.26
N ASN A 151 10.40 -0.59 -24.86
CA ASN A 151 8.97 -0.42 -24.69
C ASN A 151 8.25 -0.50 -26.07
N PRO A 152 7.36 -1.49 -26.31
CA PRO A 152 6.69 -1.67 -27.60
C PRO A 152 5.68 -0.56 -27.93
N TYR A 153 5.35 0.32 -26.98
CA TYR A 153 4.36 1.39 -27.18
C TYR A 153 4.93 2.69 -27.77
N ASN A 154 6.24 2.78 -28.03
CA ASN A 154 6.86 3.99 -28.61
C ASN A 154 6.65 4.16 -30.12
N HIS A 155 6.02 3.21 -30.82
CA HIS A 155 5.75 3.34 -32.26
C HIS A 155 4.44 4.07 -32.61
N ALA A 156 3.67 4.52 -31.61
CA ALA A 156 2.36 5.17 -31.84
C ALA A 156 2.37 6.71 -31.76
N LEU A 157 3.53 7.35 -31.69
CA LEU A 157 3.66 8.81 -31.73
C LEU A 157 4.58 9.22 -32.89
N VAL A 158 4.01 9.22 -34.09
CA VAL A 158 4.48 9.99 -35.25
C VAL A 158 3.30 10.76 -35.80
#